data_AF-Q8IPW7-F1
#
_entry.id   AF-Q8IPW7-F1
#
_cell.length_a   1.000
_cell.length_b   1.000
_cell.length_c   1.000
_cell.angle_alpha   90.00
_cell.angle_beta   90.00
_cell.angle_gamma   90.00
#
_symmetry.space_group_name_H-M   'P 1'
#
loop_
_entity.id
_entity.type
_entity.pdbx_description
1 polymer ?
#
loop_
_entity_poly.entity_id
_entity_poly.type
_entity_poly.pdbx_seq_one_letter_code
_entity_poly.pdbx_strand_id
1 'polypeptide(L)'
;MGGKSYYCDYCCCFLKNDLNVRKLHNGGIAHAIAKSNYLKRYEDPKKILTEERQKTPCKRYFGSYCKFETYCKFTHYSGDNLRELEKLVLARKKRKSRKKTNKCKRWPWKTHLRKGLPPSLQPINPEKLKQTDFELSWG
;
A
#
# COMPACT_ATOMS: atom_id res chain seq x y z
N MET A 1 -22.54 -32.74 -16.74
CA MET A 1 -22.50 -31.35 -16.23
C MET A 1 -21.05 -30.92 -16.04
N GLY A 2 -20.49 -30.17 -17.00
CA GLY A 2 -19.16 -29.56 -16.86
C GLY A 2 -19.25 -28.29 -16.02
N GLY A 3 -19.15 -28.43 -14.70
CA GLY A 3 -19.03 -27.27 -13.82
C GLY A 3 -17.75 -26.49 -14.18
N LYS A 4 -17.86 -25.15 -14.30
CA LYS A 4 -16.73 -24.25 -14.60
C LYS A 4 -15.54 -24.59 -13.72
N SER A 5 -14.34 -24.78 -14.27
CA SER A 5 -13.12 -25.06 -13.52
C SER A 5 -12.79 -23.92 -12.55
N TYR A 6 -12.14 -24.24 -11.43
CA TYR A 6 -11.63 -23.23 -10.50
C TYR A 6 -10.21 -22.87 -10.91
N TYR A 7 -9.94 -21.58 -11.14
CA TYR A 7 -8.60 -21.09 -11.41
C TYR A 7 -7.98 -20.50 -10.14
N CYS A 8 -6.74 -20.87 -9.84
CA CYS A 8 -5.98 -20.26 -8.74
C CYS A 8 -4.99 -19.24 -9.30
N ASP A 9 -5.19 -17.95 -9.00
CA ASP A 9 -4.32 -16.86 -9.47
C ASP A 9 -2.90 -16.93 -8.93
N TYR A 10 -2.70 -17.51 -7.73
CA TYR A 10 -1.37 -17.64 -7.15
C TYR A 10 -0.56 -18.75 -7.83
N CYS A 11 -1.19 -19.90 -8.11
CA CYS A 11 -0.53 -21.06 -8.71
C CYS A 11 -0.62 -21.08 -10.24
N CYS A 12 -1.40 -20.18 -10.83
CA CYS A 12 -1.68 -20.10 -12.26
C CYS A 12 -2.19 -21.41 -12.88
N CYS A 13 -2.97 -22.19 -12.13
CA CYS A 13 -3.46 -23.50 -12.55
C CYS A 13 -4.97 -23.65 -12.41
N PHE A 14 -5.54 -24.50 -13.26
CA PHE A 14 -6.95 -24.91 -13.19
C PHE A 14 -7.10 -26.16 -12.34
N LEU A 15 -8.13 -26.16 -11.50
CA LEU A 15 -8.51 -27.25 -10.62
C LEU A 15 -9.97 -27.63 -10.87
N LYS A 16 -10.32 -28.86 -10.50
CA LYS A 16 -11.72 -29.27 -10.44
C LYS A 16 -12.46 -28.35 -9.47
N ASN A 17 -13.63 -27.89 -9.89
CA ASN A 17 -14.48 -27.02 -9.09
C ASN A 17 -15.24 -27.82 -8.02
N ASP A 18 -14.49 -28.29 -7.04
CA ASP A 18 -14.96 -29.06 -5.90
C ASP A 18 -14.38 -28.43 -4.62
N LEU A 19 -15.19 -28.31 -3.57
CA LEU A 19 -14.77 -27.64 -2.34
C LEU A 19 -13.62 -28.36 -1.64
N ASN A 20 -13.61 -29.70 -1.65
CA ASN A 20 -12.54 -30.48 -1.01
C ASN A 20 -11.24 -30.35 -1.81
N VAL A 21 -11.32 -30.38 -3.16
CA VAL A 21 -10.16 -30.14 -4.04
C VAL A 21 -9.57 -28.75 -3.80
N ARG A 22 -10.42 -27.71 -3.70
CA ARG A 22 -9.95 -26.34 -3.42
C ARG A 22 -9.29 -26.22 -2.05
N LYS A 23 -9.88 -26.83 -1.01
CA LYS A 23 -9.30 -26.83 0.34
C LYS A 23 -7.94 -27.53 0.36
N LEU A 24 -7.83 -28.69 -0.28
CA LEU A 24 -6.57 -29.43 -0.40
C LEU A 24 -5.51 -28.61 -1.14
N HIS A 25 -5.87 -27.98 -2.25
CA HIS A 25 -4.98 -27.10 -3.00
C HIS A 25 -4.49 -25.91 -2.16
N ASN A 26 -5.40 -25.19 -1.50
CA ASN A 26 -5.07 -24.02 -0.69
C ASN A 26 -4.22 -24.37 0.55
N GLY A 27 -4.37 -25.59 1.09
CA GLY A 27 -3.54 -26.10 2.17
C GLY A 27 -2.17 -26.63 1.72
N GLY A 28 -1.94 -26.76 0.42
CA GLY A 28 -0.69 -27.28 -0.13
C GLY A 28 0.49 -26.32 0.03
N ILE A 29 1.68 -26.87 0.30
CA ILE A 29 2.91 -26.08 0.45
C ILE A 29 3.25 -25.26 -0.81
N ALA A 30 2.99 -25.83 -1.99
CA ALA A 30 3.21 -25.12 -3.26
C ALA A 30 2.34 -23.86 -3.37
N HIS A 31 1.07 -23.93 -2.93
CA HIS A 31 0.20 -22.78 -2.87
C HIS A 31 0.69 -21.74 -1.86
N ALA A 32 1.11 -22.18 -0.67
CA ALA A 32 1.66 -21.29 0.34
C ALA A 32 2.91 -20.53 -0.15
N ILE A 33 3.82 -21.22 -0.84
CA ILE A 33 5.01 -20.60 -1.46
C ILE A 33 4.59 -19.59 -2.53
N ALA A 34 3.72 -19.99 -3.46
CA ALA A 34 3.27 -19.12 -4.54
C ALA A 34 2.56 -17.85 -4.02
N LYS A 35 1.67 -18.02 -3.02
CA LYS A 35 1.01 -16.93 -2.33
C LYS A 35 2.00 -16.00 -1.62
N SER A 36 2.97 -16.56 -0.89
CA SER A 36 4.03 -15.78 -0.23
C SER A 36 4.81 -14.94 -1.24
N ASN A 37 5.24 -15.54 -2.35
CA ASN A 37 5.99 -14.85 -3.40
C ASN A 37 5.22 -13.68 -4.01
N TYR A 38 3.92 -13.87 -4.24
CA TYR A 38 3.05 -12.82 -4.75
C TYR A 38 2.93 -11.67 -3.75
N LEU A 39 2.62 -11.97 -2.49
CA LEU A 39 2.40 -10.96 -1.46
C LEU A 39 3.67 -10.19 -1.08
N LYS A 40 4.85 -10.84 -1.15
CA LYS A 40 6.14 -10.23 -0.81
C LYS A 40 6.41 -8.94 -1.62
N ARG A 41 5.87 -8.82 -2.83
CA ARG A 41 6.02 -7.64 -3.71
C ARG A 41 5.32 -6.39 -3.16
N TYR A 42 4.33 -6.57 -2.30
CA TYR A 42 3.53 -5.50 -1.72
C TYR A 42 3.92 -5.18 -0.27
N GLU A 43 4.86 -5.92 0.31
CA GLU A 43 5.34 -5.66 1.66
C GLU A 43 6.16 -4.37 1.74
N ASP A 44 6.14 -3.72 2.92
CA ASP A 44 6.94 -2.52 3.12
C ASP A 44 8.43 -2.90 3.14
N PRO A 45 9.29 -2.26 2.32
CA PRO A 45 10.71 -2.58 2.27
C PRO A 45 11.41 -2.45 3.64
N LYS A 46 10.91 -1.58 4.53
CA LYS A 46 11.45 -1.46 5.90
C LYS A 46 11.20 -2.73 6.73
N LYS A 47 10.02 -3.33 6.57
CA LYS A 47 9.65 -4.57 7.25
C LYS A 47 10.52 -5.71 6.74
N ILE A 48 10.64 -5.83 5.41
CA ILE A 48 11.52 -6.82 4.76
C ILE A 48 12.95 -6.69 5.27
N LEU A 49 13.53 -5.49 5.30
CA LEU A 49 14.91 -5.26 5.79
C LEU A 49 15.10 -5.80 7.21
N THR A 50 14.14 -5.55 8.09
CA THR A 50 14.25 -5.89 9.52
C THR A 50 14.17 -7.39 9.72
N GLU A 51 13.24 -8.05 9.03
CA GLU A 51 13.08 -9.50 9.06
C GLU A 51 14.29 -10.22 8.46
N GLU A 52 14.75 -9.79 7.28
CA GLU A 52 15.83 -10.47 6.55
C GLU A 52 17.20 -10.30 7.23
N ARG A 53 17.41 -9.22 8.01
CA ARG A 53 18.63 -9.03 8.81
C ARG A 53 18.74 -9.99 9.99
N GLN A 54 17.61 -10.47 10.52
CA GLN A 54 17.59 -11.41 11.64
C GLN A 54 17.75 -12.87 11.18
N LYS A 55 17.54 -13.14 9.89
CA LYS A 55 17.64 -14.47 9.32
C LYS A 55 19.09 -14.83 9.00
N THR A 56 19.45 -16.09 9.20
CA THR A 56 20.72 -16.64 8.74
C THR A 56 20.68 -16.93 7.23
N PRO A 57 21.80 -16.82 6.50
CA PRO A 57 21.84 -16.99 5.04
C PRO A 57 21.51 -18.42 4.61
N CYS A 58 20.69 -18.55 3.57
CA CYS A 58 20.24 -19.84 3.06
C CYS A 58 21.34 -20.53 2.26
N LYS A 59 21.98 -21.55 2.84
CA LYS A 59 23.02 -22.35 2.16
C LYS A 59 22.56 -22.92 0.81
N ARG A 60 21.31 -23.36 0.70
CA ARG A 60 20.76 -23.92 -0.54
C ARG A 60 20.59 -22.87 -1.64
N TYR A 61 20.12 -21.68 -1.27
CA TYR A 61 19.94 -20.59 -2.23
C TYR A 61 21.27 -20.10 -2.80
N PHE A 62 22.28 -19.94 -1.94
CA PHE A 62 23.61 -19.50 -2.37
C PHE A 62 24.43 -20.59 -3.06
N GLY A 63 24.12 -21.86 -2.86
CA GLY A 63 24.79 -22.97 -3.54
C GLY A 63 24.13 -23.38 -4.87
N SER A 64 22.80 -23.32 -4.95
CA SER A 64 22.07 -23.68 -6.17
C SER A 64 20.68 -23.05 -6.19
N TYR A 65 19.66 -23.81 -5.82
CA TYR A 65 18.25 -23.43 -5.88
C TYR A 65 17.54 -23.79 -4.58
N CYS A 66 16.74 -22.85 -4.08
CA CYS A 66 15.91 -23.05 -2.90
C CYS A 66 14.43 -23.21 -3.29
N LYS A 67 13.88 -24.42 -3.13
CA LYS A 67 12.47 -24.76 -3.40
C LYS A 67 11.45 -23.92 -2.61
N PHE A 68 11.86 -23.27 -1.52
CA PHE A 68 10.96 -22.49 -0.67
C PHE A 68 10.85 -21.02 -1.08
N GLU A 69 11.72 -20.54 -1.97
CA GLU A 69 11.67 -19.16 -2.49
C GLU A 69 11.50 -18.12 -1.37
N THR A 70 10.50 -17.23 -1.42
CA THR A 70 10.29 -16.22 -0.35
C THR A 70 9.71 -16.81 0.95
N TYR A 71 9.18 -18.03 0.91
CA TYR A 71 8.71 -18.76 2.09
C TYR A 71 9.86 -19.40 2.88
N CYS A 72 11.10 -19.25 2.41
CA CYS A 72 12.27 -19.74 3.11
C CYS A 72 12.45 -19.06 4.48
N LYS A 73 12.74 -19.85 5.51
CA LYS A 73 13.05 -19.36 6.87
C LYS A 73 14.40 -18.63 6.93
N PHE A 74 15.27 -18.87 5.95
CA PHE A 74 16.60 -18.30 5.83
C PHE A 74 16.60 -17.14 4.82
N THR A 75 17.55 -16.22 4.96
CA THR A 75 17.65 -15.08 4.03
C THR A 75 18.25 -15.52 2.69
N HIS A 76 17.64 -15.04 1.61
CA HIS A 76 18.16 -15.14 0.24
C HIS A 76 18.89 -13.85 -0.18
N TYR A 77 19.03 -12.88 0.73
CA TYR A 77 19.71 -11.63 0.46
C TYR A 77 21.20 -11.76 0.77
N SER A 78 22.05 -11.42 -0.20
CA SER A 78 23.47 -11.21 0.06
C SER A 78 23.67 -9.92 0.87
N GLY A 79 24.89 -9.73 1.40
CA GLY A 79 25.24 -8.48 2.09
C GLY A 79 25.02 -7.24 1.20
N ASP A 80 25.31 -7.34 -0.10
CA ASP A 80 25.05 -6.29 -1.08
C ASP A 80 23.56 -6.01 -1.25
N ASN A 81 22.75 -7.06 -1.38
CA ASN A 81 21.31 -6.89 -1.54
C ASN A 81 20.69 -6.22 -0.31
N LEU A 82 21.16 -6.54 0.90
CA LEU A 82 20.72 -5.87 2.13
C LEU A 82 21.12 -4.40 2.18
N ARG A 83 22.33 -4.06 1.70
CA ARG A 83 22.78 -2.66 1.58
C ARG A 83 21.93 -1.88 0.59
N GLU A 84 21.57 -2.48 -0.54
CA GLU A 84 20.69 -1.86 -1.53
C GLU A 84 19.28 -1.64 -0.97
N LEU A 85 18.74 -2.64 -0.27
CA LEU A 85 17.44 -2.53 0.40
C LEU A 85 17.44 -1.40 1.45
N GLU A 86 18.55 -1.23 2.18
CA GLU A 86 18.71 -0.13 3.14
C GLU A 86 18.71 1.24 2.45
N LYS A 87 19.42 1.39 1.32
CA LYS A 87 19.39 2.61 0.50
C LYS A 87 17.96 2.95 0.06
N LEU A 88 17.18 1.95 -0.38
CA LEU A 88 15.78 2.12 -0.76
C LEU A 88 14.91 2.60 0.41
N VAL A 89 15.09 2.01 1.59
CA VAL A 89 14.37 2.42 2.81
C VAL A 89 14.71 3.86 3.20
N LEU A 90 15.99 4.24 3.17
CA LEU A 90 16.43 5.60 3.47
C LEU A 90 15.88 6.62 2.47
N ALA A 91 15.90 6.29 1.17
CA ALA A 91 15.32 7.14 0.13
C ALA A 91 13.81 7.33 0.34
N ARG A 92 13.07 6.27 0.67
CA ARG A 92 11.64 6.33 0.97
C ARG A 92 11.35 7.17 2.22
N LYS A 93 12.18 7.08 3.26
CA LYS A 93 12.09 7.93 4.47
C LYS A 93 12.31 9.41 4.15
N LYS A 94 13.34 9.74 3.35
CA LYS A 94 13.61 11.12 2.89
C LYS A 94 12.44 11.68 2.08
N ARG A 95 11.86 10.90 1.15
CA ARG A 95 10.68 11.29 0.36
C ARG A 95 9.45 11.54 1.25
N LYS A 96 9.18 10.67 2.22
CA LYS A 96 8.07 10.86 3.18
C LYS A 96 8.26 12.12 4.04
N SER A 97 9.48 12.38 4.52
CA SER A 97 9.80 13.59 5.28
C SER A 97 9.57 14.86 4.46
N ARG A 98 10.09 14.92 3.22
CA ARG A 98 9.85 16.03 2.28
C ARG A 98 8.36 16.27 2.00
N LYS A 99 7.56 15.21 1.86
CA LYS A 99 6.11 15.36 1.69
C LYS A 99 5.44 15.91 2.94
N LYS A 100 5.88 15.52 4.14
CA LYS A 100 5.35 16.04 5.41
C LYS A 100 5.67 17.53 5.59
N THR A 101 6.91 17.95 5.34
CA THR A 101 7.29 19.36 5.40
C THR A 101 6.53 20.20 4.39
N ASN A 102 6.34 19.71 3.15
CA ASN A 102 5.53 20.40 2.15
C ASN A 102 4.04 20.46 2.52
N LYS A 103 3.46 19.42 3.14
CA LYS A 103 2.09 19.47 3.65
C LYS A 103 1.92 20.52 4.76
N CYS A 104 2.86 20.60 5.72
CA CYS A 104 2.82 21.63 6.76
C CYS A 104 3.03 23.06 6.23
N LYS A 105 3.58 23.23 5.02
CA LYS A 105 3.59 24.53 4.33
C LYS A 105 2.28 24.82 3.59
N ARG A 106 1.51 23.79 3.30
CA ARG A 106 0.28 23.82 2.48
C ARG A 106 -0.95 23.52 3.34
N TRP A 107 -1.05 24.18 4.50
CA TRP A 107 -2.29 24.19 5.26
C TRP A 107 -3.36 24.95 4.45
N PRO A 108 -4.62 24.46 4.38
CA PRO A 108 -5.66 25.08 3.55
C PRO A 108 -5.87 26.57 3.84
N TRP A 109 -5.70 26.98 5.10
CA TRP A 109 -5.82 28.38 5.52
C TRP A 109 -4.57 29.24 5.25
N LYS A 110 -3.40 28.64 4.96
CA LYS A 110 -2.19 29.37 4.54
C LYS A 110 -2.02 29.45 3.03
N THR A 111 -2.74 28.64 2.26
CA THR A 111 -2.73 28.71 0.78
C THR A 111 -3.58 29.84 0.23
N HIS A 112 -4.45 30.44 1.04
CA HIS A 112 -5.02 31.74 0.72
C HIS A 112 -4.05 32.82 1.17
N LEU A 113 -3.24 33.32 0.23
CA LEU A 113 -2.72 34.69 0.31
C LEU A 113 -3.89 35.67 0.08
N ARG A 114 -5.00 35.52 0.80
CA ARG A 114 -6.03 36.55 0.88
C ARG A 114 -5.60 37.45 2.03
N LYS A 115 -5.02 38.60 1.69
CA LYS A 115 -4.93 39.72 2.63
C LYS A 115 -6.37 40.10 2.98
N GLY A 116 -6.80 39.84 4.21
CA GLY A 116 -8.13 40.19 4.71
C GLY A 116 -8.80 39.09 5.53
N LEU A 117 -9.89 39.47 6.20
CA LEU A 117 -10.72 38.57 7.01
C LEU A 117 -11.36 37.48 6.12
N PRO A 118 -11.64 36.27 6.65
CA PRO A 118 -12.38 35.24 5.93
C PRO A 118 -13.77 35.73 5.51
N PRO A 119 -14.39 35.19 4.44
CA PRO A 119 -15.64 35.72 3.88
C PRO A 119 -16.78 35.91 4.90
N SER A 120 -16.82 35.11 5.97
CA SER A 120 -17.80 35.22 7.06
C SER A 120 -17.57 36.40 8.01
N LEU A 121 -16.39 37.00 8.01
CA LEU A 121 -16.00 38.12 8.87
C LEU A 121 -15.71 39.40 8.07
N GLN A 122 -15.98 39.40 6.77
CA GLN A 122 -15.90 40.63 5.96
C GLN A 122 -17.21 41.43 6.16
N PRO A 123 -17.15 42.77 6.24
CA PRO A 123 -18.36 43.59 6.35
C PRO A 123 -19.26 43.37 5.13
N ILE A 124 -20.57 43.24 5.39
CA ILE A 124 -21.59 43.04 4.35
C ILE A 124 -21.59 44.27 3.44
N ASN A 125 -21.47 44.07 2.13
CA ASN A 125 -21.58 45.17 1.17
C ASN A 125 -23.06 45.60 1.08
N PRO A 126 -23.41 46.85 1.45
CA PRO A 126 -24.79 47.33 1.46
C PRO A 126 -25.46 47.29 0.08
N GLU A 127 -24.70 47.37 -1.01
CA GLU A 127 -25.23 47.26 -2.39
C GLU A 127 -25.76 45.86 -2.71
N LYS A 128 -25.34 44.84 -1.95
CA LYS A 128 -25.79 43.45 -2.11
C LYS A 128 -26.98 43.10 -1.23
N LEU A 129 -27.41 44.02 -0.37
CA LEU A 129 -28.63 43.86 0.42
C LEU A 129 -29.82 44.01 -0.54
N LYS A 130 -30.40 42.88 -0.92
CA LYS A 130 -31.67 42.90 -1.66
C LYS A 130 -32.76 43.40 -0.71
N GLN A 131 -33.56 44.36 -1.17
CA GLN A 131 -34.78 44.75 -0.48
C GLN A 131 -35.68 43.52 -0.43
N THR A 132 -35.87 42.99 0.77
CA THR A 132 -36.83 41.93 1.02
C THR A 132 -38.15 42.63 1.32
N ASP A 133 -39.11 42.46 0.42
CA ASP A 133 -40.45 42.98 0.63
C ASP A 133 -41.19 42.00 1.53
N PHE A 134 -41.24 42.32 2.82
CA PHE A 134 -41.91 41.49 3.84
C PHE A 134 -43.44 41.51 3.70
N GLU A 135 -43.99 42.31 2.78
CA GLU A 135 -45.44 42.37 2.49
C GLU A 135 -45.91 41.38 1.43
N LEU A 136 -45.02 40.57 0.85
CA LEU A 136 -45.46 39.40 0.07
C LEU A 136 -46.08 38.38 1.03
N SER A 137 -47.40 38.45 1.14
CA SER A 137 -48.27 37.50 1.83
C SER A 137 -47.77 36.07 1.61
N TRP A 138 -47.37 35.41 2.69
CA TRP A 138 -47.23 33.95 2.68
C TRP A 138 -48.60 33.39 2.31
N GLY A 139 -48.70 32.82 1.12
CA GLY A 139 -49.92 32.20 0.59
C GLY A 139 -50.37 31.00 1.38
#